data_AF-A0A7W6NMM6-F1
#
_entry.id   AF-A0A7W6NMM6-F1
#
_cell.length_a   1.000
_cell.length_b   1.000
_cell.length_c   1.000
_cell.angle_alpha   90.00
_cell.angle_beta   90.00
_cell.angle_gamma   90.00
#
_symmetry.space_group_name_H-M   'P 1'
#
loop_
_entity.id
_entity.type
_entity.pdbx_description
1 polymer ?
#
loop_
_entity_poly.entity_id
_entity_poly.type
_entity_poly.pdbx_seq_one_letter_code
_entity_poly.pdbx_strand_id
1 'polypeptide(L)'
;MSARLFLAAALVVGSLAGPALARQQPAAPPAAQAPAEPRSDAEMAMNARGEAFSGRMDQMKAELQVAMDDPATDAAGKTAATDAILNRYQPEIDAFAGELEAFFRSEAGKPENVSQRDQLLAAADAAPPAIRGIPQIVRTAVQQALTAPPAAAAPQ
;
A
#
# COMPACT_ATOMS: atom_id res chain seq x y z
N MET A 1 -2.62 6.92 -38.89
CA MET A 1 -3.88 7.39 -39.50
C MET A 1 -5.02 6.52 -39.00
N SER A 2 -6.12 7.18 -38.68
CA SER A 2 -7.38 6.71 -38.10
C SER A 2 -7.99 5.47 -38.79
N ALA A 3 -8.62 4.58 -38.01
CA ALA A 3 -10.09 4.53 -37.84
C ALA A 3 -10.63 3.12 -37.53
N ARG A 4 -11.39 3.05 -36.42
CA ARG A 4 -12.72 2.45 -36.25
C ARG A 4 -12.94 0.98 -36.66
N LEU A 5 -13.39 0.17 -35.71
CA LEU A 5 -14.58 -0.67 -35.92
C LEU A 5 -15.14 -1.19 -34.59
N PHE A 6 -16.34 -0.72 -34.28
CA PHE A 6 -17.24 -1.27 -33.27
C PHE A 6 -17.72 -2.65 -33.73
N LEU A 7 -17.80 -3.63 -32.82
CA LEU A 7 -18.60 -4.83 -33.07
C LEU A 7 -19.51 -5.15 -31.89
N ALA A 8 -20.79 -5.22 -32.23
CA ALA A 8 -21.93 -5.48 -31.38
C ALA A 8 -21.96 -6.93 -30.87
N ALA A 9 -22.40 -7.11 -29.62
CA ALA A 9 -22.88 -8.39 -29.13
C ALA A 9 -24.33 -8.22 -28.68
N ALA A 10 -25.26 -8.52 -29.59
CA ALA A 10 -26.65 -8.75 -29.30
C ALA A 10 -26.80 -10.20 -28.78
N LEU A 11 -27.35 -10.38 -27.59
CA LEU A 11 -27.84 -11.68 -27.13
C LEU A 11 -29.29 -11.55 -26.68
N VAL A 12 -30.15 -11.92 -27.63
CA VAL A 12 -31.44 -12.61 -27.53
C VAL A 12 -32.05 -12.71 -26.13
N VAL A 13 -33.14 -11.97 -25.95
CA VAL A 13 -34.12 -12.17 -24.87
C VAL A 13 -34.87 -13.48 -25.13
N GLY A 14 -34.74 -14.42 -24.20
CA GLY A 14 -35.56 -15.63 -24.16
C GLY A 14 -36.99 -15.31 -23.72
N SER A 15 -37.95 -15.84 -24.47
CA SER A 15 -39.36 -15.91 -24.09
C SER A 15 -39.72 -17.37 -23.84
N LEU A 16 -40.27 -17.69 -22.66
CA LEU A 16 -41.52 -18.46 -22.45
C LEU A 16 -41.72 -18.92 -20.97
N ALA A 17 -42.78 -18.38 -20.37
CA ALA A 17 -43.76 -18.99 -19.45
C ALA A 17 -43.40 -19.52 -18.04
N GLY A 18 -43.96 -18.83 -17.02
CA GLY A 18 -44.28 -19.36 -15.69
C GLY A 18 -44.79 -18.27 -14.72
N PRO A 19 -46.00 -18.37 -14.11
CA PRO A 19 -46.53 -17.35 -13.21
C PRO A 19 -46.13 -17.68 -11.76
N ALA A 20 -45.23 -16.90 -11.18
CA ALA A 20 -44.99 -16.91 -9.75
C ALA A 20 -44.92 -15.47 -9.24
N LEU A 21 -45.88 -15.13 -8.38
CA LEU A 21 -45.98 -13.90 -7.60
C LEU A 21 -44.64 -13.59 -6.93
N ALA A 22 -43.86 -12.70 -7.53
CA ALA A 22 -42.67 -12.12 -6.91
C ALA A 22 -42.76 -10.61 -7.02
N ARG A 23 -42.83 -9.96 -5.85
CA ARG A 23 -42.78 -8.52 -5.63
C ARG A 23 -42.01 -7.78 -6.72
N GLN A 24 -42.72 -6.96 -7.50
CA GLN A 24 -42.11 -5.87 -8.24
C GLN A 24 -41.64 -4.82 -7.22
N GLN A 25 -40.47 -5.06 -6.63
CA GLN A 25 -39.66 -3.96 -6.14
C GLN A 25 -39.13 -3.27 -7.40
N PRO A 26 -39.42 -1.98 -7.63
CA PRO A 26 -38.79 -1.27 -8.73
C PRO A 26 -37.28 -1.40 -8.54
N ALA A 27 -36.59 -1.94 -9.55
CA ALA A 27 -35.14 -1.89 -9.61
C ALA A 27 -34.76 -0.43 -9.41
N ALA A 28 -34.01 -0.13 -8.35
CA ALA A 28 -33.40 1.17 -8.19
C ALA A 28 -32.63 1.46 -9.50
N PRO A 29 -32.81 2.65 -10.11
CA PRO A 29 -31.99 3.00 -11.26
C PRO A 29 -30.52 2.80 -10.86
N PRO A 30 -29.68 2.23 -11.75
CA PRO A 30 -28.25 2.20 -11.48
C PRO A 30 -27.84 3.62 -11.16
N ALA A 31 -27.31 3.83 -9.95
CA ALA A 31 -26.71 5.10 -9.60
C ALA A 31 -25.69 5.40 -10.70
N ALA A 32 -25.93 6.48 -11.45
CA ALA A 32 -24.95 6.96 -12.40
C ALA A 32 -23.64 7.11 -11.61
N GLN A 33 -22.64 6.29 -11.94
CA GLN A 33 -21.31 6.49 -11.40
C GLN A 33 -20.88 7.85 -11.90
N ALA A 34 -20.88 8.83 -10.99
CA ALA A 34 -20.32 10.13 -11.28
C ALA A 34 -18.91 9.90 -11.86
N PRO A 35 -18.52 10.64 -12.91
CA PRO A 35 -17.15 10.59 -13.39
C PRO A 35 -16.21 10.76 -12.20
N ALA A 36 -15.25 9.84 -12.03
CA ALA A 36 -14.20 10.03 -11.06
C ALA A 36 -13.55 11.38 -11.34
N GLU A 37 -13.57 12.28 -10.35
CA GLU A 37 -12.97 13.60 -10.53
C GLU A 37 -11.49 13.42 -10.91
N PRO A 38 -10.98 14.25 -11.83
CA PRO A 38 -9.56 14.19 -12.19
C PRO A 38 -8.72 14.39 -10.93
N ARG A 39 -7.78 13.47 -10.67
CA ARG A 39 -6.78 13.66 -9.62
C ARG A 39 -6.01 14.94 -9.86
N SER A 40 -5.73 15.68 -8.80
CA SER A 40 -4.86 16.84 -8.85
C SER A 40 -3.41 16.42 -9.14
N ASP A 41 -2.61 17.35 -9.69
CA ASP A 41 -1.18 17.13 -9.94
C ASP A 41 -0.42 16.77 -8.64
N ALA A 42 -0.82 17.35 -7.52
CA ALA A 42 -0.25 17.06 -6.20
C ALA A 42 -0.51 15.61 -5.77
N GLU A 43 -1.73 15.09 -5.98
CA GLU A 43 -2.06 13.69 -5.70
C GLU A 43 -1.29 12.73 -6.61
N MET A 44 -1.14 13.08 -7.90
CA MET A 44 -0.33 12.27 -8.82
C MET A 44 1.14 12.22 -8.41
N ALA A 45 1.71 13.37 -8.02
CA ALA A 45 3.09 13.45 -7.54
C ALA A 45 3.28 12.64 -6.26
N MET A 46 2.36 12.74 -5.30
CA MET A 46 2.43 11.97 -4.05
C MET A 46 2.28 10.46 -4.29
N ASN A 47 1.40 10.06 -5.22
CA ASN A 47 1.27 8.66 -5.63
C ASN A 47 2.58 8.12 -6.22
N ALA A 48 3.15 8.83 -7.20
CA ALA A 48 4.43 8.44 -7.81
C ALA A 48 5.56 8.38 -6.76
N ARG A 49 5.56 9.29 -5.79
CA ARG A 49 6.51 9.26 -4.68
C ARG A 49 6.33 8.04 -3.78
N GLY A 50 5.07 7.65 -3.51
CA GLY A 50 4.72 6.44 -2.77
C GLY A 50 5.16 5.16 -3.49
N GLU A 51 4.97 5.08 -4.80
CA GLU A 51 5.44 3.95 -5.62
C GLU A 51 6.97 3.83 -5.59
N ALA A 52 7.68 4.96 -5.75
CA ALA A 52 9.13 4.98 -5.64
C ALA A 52 9.62 4.53 -4.25
N PHE A 53 8.99 5.02 -3.19
CA PHE A 53 9.29 4.59 -1.83
C PHE A 53 9.03 3.08 -1.63
N SER A 54 7.92 2.55 -2.15
CA SER A 54 7.62 1.11 -2.10
C SER A 54 8.71 0.28 -2.76
N GLY A 55 9.14 0.65 -3.97
CA GLY A 55 10.22 -0.07 -4.67
C GLY A 55 11.53 -0.07 -3.88
N ARG A 56 11.80 0.99 -3.11
CA ARG A 56 12.98 1.12 -2.25
C ARG A 56 12.86 0.28 -0.98
N MET A 57 11.65 0.14 -0.41
CA MET A 57 11.40 -0.80 0.68
C MET A 57 11.49 -2.26 0.24
N ASP A 58 11.06 -2.59 -0.98
CA ASP A 58 11.23 -3.93 -1.57
C ASP A 58 12.72 -4.25 -1.77
N GLN A 59 13.51 -3.28 -2.23
CA GLN A 59 14.96 -3.43 -2.33
C GLN A 59 15.60 -3.67 -0.96
N MET A 60 15.24 -2.87 0.05
CA MET A 60 15.70 -3.06 1.43
C MET A 60 15.36 -4.46 1.94
N LYS A 61 14.14 -4.94 1.70
CA LYS A 61 13.70 -6.29 2.07
C LYS A 61 14.56 -7.37 1.41
N ALA A 62 14.87 -7.23 0.13
CA ALA A 62 15.72 -8.18 -0.59
C ALA A 62 17.15 -8.20 -0.02
N GLU A 63 17.73 -7.03 0.27
CA GLU A 63 19.06 -6.93 0.91
C GLU A 63 19.07 -7.59 2.30
N LEU A 64 18.03 -7.36 3.10
CA LEU A 64 17.88 -7.98 4.42
C LEU A 64 17.76 -9.51 4.32
N GLN A 65 16.99 -10.01 3.36
CA GLN A 65 16.86 -11.45 3.14
C GLN A 65 18.22 -12.07 2.79
N VAL A 66 18.98 -11.47 1.87
CA VAL A 66 20.32 -11.94 1.52
C VAL A 66 21.24 -11.97 2.74
N ALA A 67 21.23 -10.92 3.57
CA ALA A 67 22.02 -10.88 4.80
C ALA A 67 21.61 -11.97 5.81
N MET A 68 20.30 -12.26 5.90
CA MET A 68 19.76 -13.27 6.81
C MET A 68 19.94 -14.70 6.31
N ASP A 69 20.01 -14.94 5.00
CA ASP A 69 20.15 -16.27 4.42
C ASP A 69 21.61 -16.71 4.28
N ASP A 70 22.59 -15.82 4.47
CA ASP A 70 24.01 -16.16 4.39
C ASP A 70 24.43 -17.18 5.47
N PRO A 71 24.82 -18.42 5.09
CA PRO A 71 25.21 -19.45 6.05
C PRO A 71 26.60 -19.24 6.64
N ALA A 72 27.43 -18.38 6.03
CA ALA A 72 28.79 -18.08 6.51
C ALA A 72 28.81 -17.03 7.63
N THR A 73 27.70 -16.31 7.81
CA THR A 73 27.60 -15.21 8.78
C THR A 73 26.90 -15.68 10.06
N ASP A 74 27.53 -15.43 11.21
CA ASP A 74 26.95 -15.75 12.52
C ASP A 74 25.87 -14.73 12.96
N ALA A 75 25.23 -14.96 14.12
CA ALA A 75 24.17 -14.08 14.61
C ALA A 75 24.61 -12.62 14.81
N ALA A 76 25.86 -12.41 15.25
CA ALA A 76 26.40 -11.07 15.45
C ALA A 76 26.61 -10.35 14.10
N GLY A 77 27.14 -11.08 13.11
CA GLY A 77 27.30 -10.58 11.75
C GLY A 77 25.97 -10.27 11.07
N LYS A 78 24.94 -11.12 11.23
CA LYS A 78 23.59 -10.88 10.68
C LYS A 78 22.94 -9.64 11.29
N THR A 79 23.13 -9.43 12.59
CA THR A 79 22.68 -8.21 13.27
C THR A 79 23.39 -6.97 12.71
N ALA A 80 24.72 -7.01 12.61
CA ALA A 80 25.50 -5.89 12.07
C ALA A 80 25.15 -5.57 10.62
N ALA A 81 24.96 -6.59 9.77
CA ALA A 81 24.54 -6.42 8.38
C ALA A 81 23.13 -5.80 8.29
N THR A 82 22.19 -6.28 9.11
CA THR A 82 20.84 -5.72 9.23
C THR A 82 20.90 -4.23 9.59
N ASP A 83 21.65 -3.86 10.63
CA ASP A 83 21.78 -2.47 11.06
C ASP A 83 22.40 -1.59 9.97
N ALA A 84 23.43 -2.08 9.28
CA ALA A 84 24.06 -1.35 8.18
C ALA A 84 23.10 -1.09 7.01
N ILE A 85 22.26 -2.08 6.67
CA ILE A 85 21.21 -1.93 5.65
C ILE A 85 20.19 -0.90 6.11
N LEU A 86 19.60 -1.07 7.31
CA LEU A 86 18.57 -0.18 7.83
C LEU A 86 19.05 1.27 7.94
N ASN A 87 20.28 1.50 8.41
CA ASN A 87 20.86 2.84 8.51
C ASN A 87 21.02 3.52 7.15
N ARG A 88 21.22 2.74 6.07
CA ARG A 88 21.30 3.27 4.69
C ARG A 88 19.94 3.76 4.19
N TYR A 89 18.85 3.08 4.57
CA TYR A 89 17.49 3.42 4.15
C TYR A 89 16.80 4.44 5.08
N GLN A 90 17.30 4.62 6.31
CA GLN A 90 16.73 5.55 7.31
C GLN A 90 16.45 6.96 6.75
N PRO A 91 17.38 7.65 6.06
CA PRO A 91 17.13 9.01 5.59
C PRO A 91 15.97 9.08 4.59
N GLU A 92 15.81 8.04 3.76
CA GLU A 92 14.75 7.97 2.77
C GLU A 92 13.38 7.73 3.41
N ILE A 93 13.33 6.89 4.44
CA ILE A 93 12.13 6.63 5.27
C ILE A 93 11.70 7.91 5.98
N ASP A 94 12.64 8.62 6.59
CA ASP A 94 12.37 9.88 7.30
C ASP A 94 11.87 10.98 6.35
N ALA A 95 12.47 11.08 5.17
CA ALA A 95 12.07 12.01 4.13
C ALA A 95 10.65 11.72 3.64
N PHE A 96 10.34 10.46 3.28
CA PHE A 96 9.00 10.08 2.82
C PHE A 96 7.93 10.34 3.90
N ALA A 97 8.23 10.02 5.16
CA ALA A 97 7.33 10.30 6.28
C ALA A 97 7.02 11.80 6.42
N GLY A 98 8.03 12.66 6.24
CA GLY A 98 7.84 14.12 6.25
C GLY A 98 7.04 14.65 5.06
N GLU A 99 7.30 14.13 3.87
CA GLU A 99 6.57 14.48 2.64
C GLU A 99 5.08 14.09 2.75
N LEU A 100 4.79 12.90 3.27
CA LEU A 100 3.42 12.41 3.49
C LEU A 100 2.68 13.25 4.53
N GLU A 101 3.36 13.64 5.61
CA GLU A 101 2.79 14.56 6.61
C GLU A 101 2.40 15.90 5.97
N ALA A 102 3.34 16.50 5.23
CA ALA A 102 3.14 17.78 4.57
C ALA A 102 2.00 17.71 3.55
N PHE A 103 1.91 16.60 2.80
CA PHE A 103 0.82 16.36 1.87
C PHE A 103 -0.54 16.33 2.58
N PHE A 104 -0.71 15.53 3.63
CA PHE A 104 -1.99 15.46 4.34
C PHE A 104 -2.39 16.78 4.99
N ARG A 105 -1.43 17.53 5.57
CA ARG A 105 -1.71 18.86 6.12
C ARG A 105 -2.11 19.86 5.03
N SER A 106 -1.47 19.78 3.86
CA SER A 106 -1.84 20.59 2.69
C SER A 106 -3.25 20.27 2.22
N GLU A 107 -3.59 18.99 2.07
CA GLU A 107 -4.93 18.55 1.67
C GLU A 107 -5.99 19.00 2.68
N ALA A 108 -5.70 18.93 3.99
CA ALA A 108 -6.63 19.38 5.02
C ALA A 108 -6.91 20.89 4.96
N GLY A 109 -5.98 21.69 4.43
CA GLY A 109 -6.13 23.13 4.25
C GLY A 109 -7.03 23.53 3.06
N LYS A 110 -7.38 22.59 2.19
CA LYS A 110 -8.15 22.87 0.98
C LYS A 110 -9.65 23.02 1.27
N PRO A 111 -10.36 23.99 0.67
CA PRO A 111 -11.79 24.21 0.91
C PRO A 111 -12.66 23.02 0.50
N GLU A 112 -12.26 22.25 -0.50
CA GLU A 112 -12.94 21.03 -0.94
C GLU A 112 -12.88 19.89 0.10
N ASN A 113 -11.91 19.92 1.02
CA ASN A 113 -11.66 18.86 1.98
C ASN A 113 -12.21 19.15 3.39
N VAL A 114 -13.02 20.21 3.56
CA VAL A 114 -13.52 20.63 4.89
C VAL A 114 -14.20 19.47 5.65
N SER A 115 -14.99 18.63 4.98
CA SER A 115 -15.65 17.47 5.59
C SER A 115 -14.70 16.34 5.99
N GLN A 116 -13.50 16.28 5.40
CA GLN A 116 -12.48 15.26 5.64
C GLN A 116 -11.29 15.79 6.44
N ARG A 117 -11.28 17.09 6.76
CA ARG A 117 -10.13 17.80 7.34
C ARG A 117 -9.59 17.10 8.58
N ASP A 118 -10.47 16.76 9.52
CA ASP A 118 -10.05 16.16 10.79
C ASP A 118 -9.45 14.75 10.57
N GLN A 119 -9.94 14.01 9.57
CA GLN A 119 -9.36 12.71 9.18
C GLN A 119 -7.99 12.88 8.52
N LEU A 120 -7.83 13.88 7.65
CA LEU A 120 -6.55 14.20 7.01
C LEU A 120 -5.51 14.65 8.05
N LEU A 121 -5.91 15.47 9.03
CA LEU A 121 -5.02 15.87 10.12
C LEU A 121 -4.66 14.67 11.02
N ALA A 122 -5.61 13.80 11.34
CA ALA A 122 -5.33 12.57 12.08
C ALA A 122 -4.35 11.66 11.31
N ALA A 123 -4.49 11.56 9.98
CA ALA A 123 -3.55 10.81 9.14
C ALA A 123 -2.16 11.46 9.11
N ALA A 124 -2.09 12.79 9.05
CA ALA A 124 -0.84 13.55 9.14
C ALA A 124 -0.11 13.30 10.46
N ASP A 125 -0.83 13.13 11.56
CA ASP A 125 -0.22 12.89 12.87
C ASP A 125 0.17 11.40 13.07
N ALA A 126 -0.59 10.47 12.51
CA ALA A 126 -0.40 9.03 12.75
C ALA A 126 0.55 8.33 11.76
N ALA A 127 0.50 8.68 10.47
CA ALA A 127 1.26 7.96 9.44
C ALA A 127 2.78 8.16 9.54
N PRO A 128 3.31 9.38 9.76
CA PRO A 128 4.76 9.60 9.82
C PRO A 128 5.48 8.80 10.91
N PRO A 129 5.05 8.77 12.18
CA PRO A 129 5.72 7.97 13.20
C PRO A 129 5.62 6.46 12.91
N ALA A 130 4.53 5.98 12.30
CA ALA A 130 4.40 4.59 11.89
C ALA A 130 5.45 4.20 10.83
N ILE A 131 5.66 5.07 9.84
CA ILE A 131 6.68 4.87 8.78
C ILE A 131 8.09 4.92 9.39
N ARG A 132 8.39 5.93 10.21
CA ARG A 132 9.70 6.06 10.88
C ARG A 132 10.01 4.91 11.84
N GLY A 133 8.99 4.19 12.30
CA GLY A 133 9.12 3.00 13.15
C GLY A 133 9.57 1.74 12.42
N ILE A 134 9.49 1.68 11.09
CA ILE A 134 9.78 0.47 10.30
C ILE A 134 11.17 -0.12 10.60
N PRO A 135 12.27 0.67 10.63
CA PRO A 135 13.60 0.13 10.91
C PRO A 135 13.66 -0.57 12.28
N GLN A 136 13.02 -0.01 13.30
CA GLN A 136 13.03 -0.61 14.62
C GLN A 136 12.23 -1.91 14.68
N ILE A 137 11.09 -1.97 13.99
CA ILE A 137 10.30 -3.21 13.86
C ILE A 137 11.16 -4.31 13.22
N VAL A 138 11.92 -3.98 12.17
CA VAL A 138 12.81 -4.93 11.51
C VAL A 138 13.92 -5.40 12.45
N ARG A 139 14.60 -4.48 13.17
CA ARG A 139 15.63 -4.86 14.16
C ARG A 139 15.09 -5.85 15.18
N THR A 140 13.91 -5.57 15.73
CA THR A 140 13.26 -6.47 16.70
C THR A 140 12.93 -7.82 16.08
N ALA A 141 12.39 -7.87 14.87
CA ALA A 141 12.06 -9.12 14.20
C ALA A 141 13.32 -9.98 13.91
N VAL A 142 14.42 -9.35 13.50
CA VAL A 142 15.70 -10.04 13.28
C VAL A 142 16.25 -10.60 14.59
N GLN A 143 16.26 -9.83 15.67
CA GLN A 143 16.69 -10.33 16.99
C GLN A 143 15.86 -11.53 17.44
N GLN A 144 14.53 -11.47 17.27
CA GLN A 144 13.65 -12.59 17.59
C GLN A 144 14.00 -13.83 16.74
N ALA A 145 14.20 -13.68 15.43
CA ALA A 145 14.54 -14.78 14.54
C ALA A 145 15.88 -15.45 14.91
N LEU A 146 16.89 -14.68 15.32
CA LEU A 146 18.21 -15.21 15.69
C LEU A 146 18.22 -15.93 17.05
N THR A 147 17.30 -15.57 17.95
CA THR A 147 17.16 -16.22 19.27
C THR A 147 16.19 -17.39 19.28
N ALA A 148 15.43 -17.60 18.20
CA ALA A 148 14.49 -18.69 18.09
C ALA A 148 15.24 -20.04 18.07
N PRO A 149 14.81 -21.04 18.88
CA PRO A 149 15.41 -22.36 18.83
C PRO A 149 15.23 -22.96 17.42
N PRO A 150 16.22 -23.72 16.91
CA PRO A 150 16.08 -24.42 15.64
C PRO A 150 14.85 -25.33 15.70
N ALA A 151 13.98 -25.25 14.70
CA ALA A 151 12.82 -26.11 14.61
C ALA A 151 13.27 -27.57 14.71
N ALA A 152 12.74 -28.31 15.67
CA ALA A 152 13.01 -29.73 15.81
C ALA A 152 12.68 -30.42 14.48
N ALA A 153 13.65 -31.15 13.92
CA ALA A 153 13.40 -31.97 12.75
C ALA A 153 12.22 -32.90 13.06
N ALA A 154 11.18 -32.86 12.23
CA ALA A 154 10.08 -33.81 12.33
C ALA A 154 10.66 -35.22 12.23
N PRO A 155 10.31 -36.16 13.13
CA PRO A 155 10.71 -37.54 12.99
C PRO A 155 10.17 -38.08 11.65
N GLN A 156 11.06 -38.66 10.85
CA GLN A 156 10.75 -39.42 9.63
C GLN A 156 9.87 -40.62 9.96
#